data_AF-A0A352S5M1-F1
#
_entry.id   AF-A0A352S5M1-F1
#
_cell.length_a   1.000
_cell.length_b   1.000
_cell.length_c   1.000
_cell.angle_alpha   90.00
_cell.angle_beta   90.00
_cell.angle_gamma   90.00
#
_symmetry.space_group_name_H-M   'P 1'
#
loop_
_entity.id
_entity.type
_entity.pdbx_description
1 polymer ?
#
loop_
_entity_poly.entity_id
_entity_poly.type
_entity_poly.pdbx_seq_one_letter_code
_entity_poly.pdbx_strand_id
1 'polypeptide(L)'
;QNLKLMQEVRTLRDELRRAHAEIDRYRGMHARVVVSMRQLEDEHSVEMSRLQTDNELLLVRHRVYKLLAEHYATAALRFDPAVFAEHRDRVLEHVLFQRRKGMLLTQIGVADIAFLLL
;
A
#
# COMPACT_ATOMS: atom_id res chain seq x y z
N GLN A 1 64.14 -25.60 19.15
CA GLN A 1 63.28 -24.39 19.24
C GLN A 1 62.77 -23.92 17.87
N ASN A 2 63.61 -23.81 16.84
CA ASN A 2 63.22 -23.27 15.52
C ASN A 2 62.10 -24.05 14.78
N LEU A 3 62.11 -25.39 14.88
CA LEU A 3 61.08 -26.26 14.27
C LEU A 3 59.66 -26.05 14.83
N LYS A 4 59.54 -25.87 16.15
CA LYS A 4 58.23 -25.64 16.81
C LYS A 4 57.61 -24.31 16.35
N LEU A 5 58.45 -23.27 16.27
CA LEU A 5 58.07 -21.95 15.77
C LEU A 5 57.64 -22.01 14.28
N MET A 6 58.39 -22.73 13.44
CA MET A 6 58.00 -22.92 12.03
C MET A 6 56.66 -23.65 11.89
N GLN A 7 56.35 -24.57 12.80
CA GLN A 7 55.10 -25.32 12.78
C GLN A 7 53.92 -24.45 13.24
N GLU A 8 54.10 -23.67 14.31
CA GLU A 8 53.11 -22.68 14.77
C GLU A 8 52.80 -21.64 13.70
N VAL A 9 53.82 -21.12 12.99
CA VAL A 9 53.63 -20.18 11.88
C VAL A 9 52.83 -20.80 10.73
N ARG A 10 53.00 -22.09 10.44
CA ARG A 10 52.20 -22.79 9.41
C ARG A 10 50.75 -22.93 9.85
N THR A 11 50.51 -23.35 11.10
CA THR A 11 49.17 -23.47 11.66
C THR A 11 48.42 -22.13 11.63
N LEU A 12 49.06 -21.04 12.07
CA LEU A 12 48.48 -19.70 12.04
C LEU A 12 48.14 -19.23 10.62
N ARG A 13 48.98 -19.57 9.62
CA ARG A 13 48.70 -19.25 8.22
C ARG A 13 47.49 -20.01 7.68
N ASP A 14 47.34 -21.27 8.05
CA ASP A 14 46.20 -22.08 7.63
C ASP A 14 44.89 -21.61 8.31
N GLU A 15 44.95 -21.23 9.58
CA GLU A 15 43.83 -20.61 10.29
C GLU A 15 43.43 -19.27 9.65
N LEU A 16 44.40 -18.41 9.32
CA LEU A 16 44.14 -17.14 8.65
C LEU A 16 43.48 -17.35 7.27
N ARG A 17 43.93 -18.34 6.50
CA ARG A 17 43.31 -18.69 5.21
C ARG A 17 41.88 -19.18 5.38
N ARG A 18 41.62 -20.02 6.38
CA ARG A 18 40.26 -20.49 6.69
C ARG A 18 39.36 -19.33 7.10
N ALA A 19 39.85 -18.43 7.95
CA ALA A 19 39.13 -17.24 8.37
C ALA A 19 38.79 -16.33 7.18
N HIS A 20 39.74 -16.07 6.27
CA HIS A 20 39.46 -15.29 5.05
C HIS A 20 38.41 -15.96 4.15
N ALA A 21 38.53 -17.26 3.92
CA ALA A 21 37.53 -18.00 3.14
C ALA A 21 36.13 -17.95 3.78
N GLU A 22 36.07 -17.94 5.12
CA GLU A 22 34.81 -17.79 5.85
C GLU A 22 34.23 -16.39 5.73
N ILE A 23 35.06 -15.35 5.86
CA ILE A 23 34.66 -13.95 5.66
C ILE A 23 34.08 -13.75 4.25
N ASP A 24 34.74 -14.29 3.22
CA ASP A 24 34.26 -14.14 1.84
C ASP A 24 32.92 -14.86 1.62
N ARG A 25 32.71 -16.02 2.28
CA ARG A 25 31.39 -16.68 2.30
C ARG A 25 30.33 -15.82 2.98
N TYR A 26 30.64 -15.24 4.14
CA TYR A 26 29.70 -14.35 4.84
C TYR A 26 29.37 -13.11 4.02
N ARG A 27 30.35 -12.49 3.37
CA ARG A 27 30.13 -11.36 2.45
C ARG A 27 29.20 -11.72 1.30
N GLY A 28 29.41 -12.89 0.69
CA GLY A 28 28.55 -13.39 -0.37
C GLY A 28 27.12 -13.67 0.09
N MET A 29 26.96 -14.25 1.29
CA MET A 29 25.63 -14.46 1.89
C MET A 29 24.96 -13.12 2.21
N HIS A 30 25.67 -12.19 2.84
CA HIS A 30 25.18 -10.87 3.17
C HIS A 30 24.72 -10.10 1.93
N ALA A 31 25.51 -10.12 0.85
CA ALA A 31 25.14 -9.48 -0.41
C ALA A 31 23.82 -10.03 -0.97
N ARG A 32 23.62 -11.36 -0.94
CA ARG A 32 22.35 -11.97 -1.36
C ARG A 32 21.19 -11.56 -0.47
N VAL A 33 21.36 -11.60 0.85
CA VAL A 33 20.32 -11.21 1.81
C VAL A 33 19.91 -9.76 1.60
N VAL A 34 20.87 -8.84 1.46
CA VAL A 34 20.57 -7.41 1.21
C VAL A 34 19.80 -7.21 -0.09
N VAL A 35 20.18 -7.90 -1.17
CA VAL A 35 19.45 -7.82 -2.44
C VAL A 35 18.02 -8.34 -2.28
N SER A 36 17.84 -9.50 -1.65
CA SER A 36 16.51 -10.06 -1.39
C SER A 36 15.66 -9.19 -0.48
N MET A 37 16.24 -8.57 0.56
CA MET A 37 15.53 -7.64 1.43
C MET A 37 15.02 -6.42 0.66
N ARG A 38 15.84 -5.82 -0.22
CA ARG A 38 15.40 -4.70 -1.05
C ARG A 38 14.29 -5.08 -2.02
N GLN A 39 14.37 -6.26 -2.62
CA GLN A 39 13.30 -6.77 -3.49
C GLN A 39 11.98 -6.91 -2.72
N LEU A 40 12.02 -7.46 -1.50
CA LEU A 40 10.83 -7.57 -0.65
C LEU A 40 10.28 -6.19 -0.24
N GLU A 41 11.16 -5.24 0.08
CA GLU A 41 10.76 -3.86 0.40
C GLU A 41 10.06 -3.18 -0.79
N ASP A 42 10.59 -3.36 -2.01
CA ASP A 42 10.01 -2.83 -3.23
C ASP A 42 8.64 -3.47 -3.52
N GLU A 43 8.53 -4.80 -3.40
CA GLU A 43 7.27 -5.54 -3.56
C GLU A 43 6.21 -5.07 -2.56
N HIS A 44 6.57 -4.97 -1.28
CA HIS A 44 5.68 -4.46 -0.24
C HIS A 44 5.25 -3.02 -0.50
N SER A 45 6.15 -2.15 -0.97
CA SER A 45 5.82 -0.77 -1.30
C SER A 45 4.77 -0.68 -2.42
N VAL A 46 4.92 -1.50 -3.46
CA VAL A 46 3.95 -1.60 -4.56
C VAL A 46 2.60 -2.11 -4.05
N GLU A 47 2.59 -3.17 -3.24
CA GLU A 47 1.37 -3.72 -2.67
C GLU A 47 0.65 -2.71 -1.75
N MET A 48 1.39 -2.01 -0.90
CA MET A 48 0.84 -0.97 -0.02
C MET A 48 0.22 0.18 -0.81
N SER A 49 0.89 0.65 -1.88
CA SER A 49 0.36 1.70 -2.76
C SER A 49 -0.94 1.27 -3.45
N ARG A 50 -0.99 0.00 -3.90
CA ARG A 50 -2.21 -0.59 -4.46
C ARG A 50 -3.34 -0.65 -3.42
N LEU A 51 -3.07 -1.16 -2.22
CA LEU A 51 -4.06 -1.26 -1.15
C LEU A 51 -4.58 0.12 -0.71
N GLN A 52 -3.73 1.13 -0.68
CA GLN A 52 -4.14 2.52 -0.42
C GLN A 52 -5.11 3.02 -1.50
N THR A 53 -4.77 2.81 -2.77
CA THR A 53 -5.64 3.19 -3.90
C THR A 53 -7.00 2.48 -3.84
N ASP A 54 -7.00 1.18 -3.56
CA ASP A 54 -8.22 0.38 -3.43
C ASP A 54 -9.07 0.85 -2.24
N ASN A 55 -8.44 1.17 -1.11
CA ASN A 55 -9.12 1.70 0.07
C ASN A 55 -9.76 3.06 -0.23
N GLU A 56 -9.06 3.95 -0.90
CA GLU A 56 -9.59 5.26 -1.29
C GLU A 56 -10.81 5.14 -2.20
N LEU A 57 -10.78 4.21 -3.16
CA LEU A 57 -11.94 3.92 -4.02
C LEU A 57 -13.13 3.41 -3.21
N LEU A 58 -12.89 2.51 -2.25
CA LEU A 58 -13.94 1.99 -1.37
C LEU A 58 -14.55 3.08 -0.49
N LEU A 59 -13.74 3.99 0.05
CA LEU A 59 -14.24 5.11 0.86
C LEU A 59 -15.14 6.05 0.05
N VAL A 60 -14.75 6.38 -1.19
CA VAL A 60 -15.58 7.18 -2.10
C VAL A 60 -16.89 6.46 -2.38
N ARG A 61 -16.82 5.17 -2.77
CA ARG A 61 -18.01 4.36 -3.08
C ARG A 61 -18.96 4.26 -1.89
N HIS A 62 -18.44 3.98 -0.70
CA HIS A 62 -19.23 3.93 0.52
C HIS A 62 -19.92 5.27 0.78
N ARG A 63 -19.20 6.40 0.62
CA ARG A 63 -19.80 7.72 0.83
C ARG A 63 -20.94 8.00 -0.15
N VAL A 64 -20.76 7.69 -1.44
CA VAL A 64 -21.80 7.84 -2.47
C VAL A 64 -23.06 7.06 -2.09
N TYR A 65 -22.92 5.78 -1.77
CA TYR A 65 -24.10 4.96 -1.41
C TYR A 65 -24.76 5.41 -0.11
N LYS A 66 -23.98 5.84 0.89
CA LYS A 66 -24.52 6.39 2.13
C LYS A 66 -25.37 7.64 1.85
N LEU A 67 -24.87 8.56 1.03
CA LEU A 67 -25.60 9.77 0.68
C LEU A 67 -26.89 9.49 -0.10
N LEU A 68 -26.84 8.56 -1.06
CA LEU A 68 -28.03 8.13 -1.79
C LEU A 68 -29.06 7.48 -0.86
N ALA A 69 -28.63 6.58 0.02
CA ALA A 69 -29.52 5.90 0.96
C ALA A 69 -30.20 6.91 1.90
N GLU A 70 -29.44 7.86 2.45
CA GLU A 70 -29.96 8.93 3.30
C GLU A 70 -30.95 9.83 2.52
N HIS A 71 -30.65 10.20 1.27
CA HIS A 71 -31.55 11.00 0.44
C HIS A 71 -32.85 10.25 0.10
N TYR A 72 -32.76 9.02 -0.39
CA TYR A 72 -33.93 8.22 -0.76
C TYR A 72 -34.84 7.97 0.44
N ALA A 73 -34.27 7.74 1.62
CA ALA A 73 -35.03 7.62 2.86
C ALA A 73 -35.72 8.93 3.24
N THR A 74 -35.00 10.05 3.19
CA THR A 74 -35.52 11.37 3.61
C THR A 74 -36.58 11.91 2.65
N ALA A 75 -36.40 11.73 1.35
CA ALA A 75 -37.32 12.19 0.31
C ALA A 75 -38.42 11.15 -0.03
N ALA A 76 -38.44 10.00 0.64
CA ALA A 76 -39.37 8.90 0.41
C ALA A 76 -39.46 8.49 -1.08
N LEU A 77 -38.32 8.47 -1.78
CA LEU A 77 -38.26 8.14 -3.19
C LEU A 77 -38.55 6.66 -3.44
N ARG A 78 -39.27 6.37 -4.52
CA ARG A 78 -39.41 5.00 -5.01
C ARG A 78 -38.08 4.52 -5.58
N PHE A 79 -37.71 3.29 -5.24
CA PHE A 79 -36.53 2.67 -5.81
C PHE A 79 -36.84 2.17 -7.22
N ASP A 80 -36.20 2.80 -8.21
CA ASP A 80 -36.08 2.30 -9.57
C ASP A 80 -34.59 2.05 -9.86
N PRO A 81 -34.19 0.84 -10.31
CA PRO A 81 -32.79 0.51 -10.52
C PRO A 81 -32.07 1.38 -11.56
N ALA A 82 -32.76 1.78 -12.64
CA ALA A 82 -32.15 2.56 -13.70
C ALA A 82 -31.91 4.00 -13.25
N VAL A 83 -32.90 4.62 -12.62
CA VAL A 83 -32.79 5.95 -12.02
C VAL A 83 -31.74 5.97 -10.90
N PHE A 84 -31.70 4.94 -10.05
CA PHE A 84 -30.71 4.84 -8.99
C PHE A 84 -29.28 4.75 -9.52
N ALA A 85 -29.05 4.03 -10.63
CA ALA A 85 -27.74 3.96 -11.27
C ALA A 85 -27.31 5.32 -11.82
N GLU A 86 -28.21 6.07 -12.46
CA GLU A 86 -27.93 7.43 -12.93
C GLU A 86 -27.61 8.39 -11.78
N HIS A 87 -28.42 8.35 -10.72
CA HIS A 87 -28.20 9.11 -9.49
C HIS A 87 -26.82 8.79 -8.87
N ARG A 88 -26.44 7.51 -8.82
CA ARG A 88 -25.14 7.08 -8.33
C ARG A 88 -24.00 7.69 -9.14
N ASP A 89 -24.10 7.70 -10.45
CA ASP A 89 -23.03 8.19 -11.32
C ASP A 89 -22.86 9.71 -11.17
N ARG A 90 -23.98 10.47 -11.14
CA ARG A 90 -23.96 11.92 -10.87
C ARG A 90 -23.35 12.25 -9.50
N VAL A 91 -23.75 11.53 -8.46
CA VAL A 91 -23.23 11.74 -7.09
C VAL A 91 -21.75 11.36 -7.00
N LEU A 92 -21.32 10.29 -7.68
CA LEU A 92 -19.92 9.89 -7.75
C LEU A 92 -19.06 11.00 -8.37
N GLU A 93 -19.47 11.53 -9.51
CA GLU A 93 -18.77 12.63 -10.18
C GLU A 93 -18.66 13.86 -9.28
N HIS A 94 -19.76 14.21 -8.59
CA HIS A 94 -19.77 15.32 -7.65
C HIS A 94 -18.84 15.10 -6.46
N VAL A 95 -18.89 13.93 -5.82
CA VAL A 95 -18.03 13.59 -4.69
C VAL A 95 -16.55 13.64 -5.09
N LEU A 96 -16.21 13.10 -6.26
CA LEU A 96 -14.84 13.18 -6.79
C LEU A 96 -14.42 14.63 -7.07
N PHE A 97 -15.31 15.46 -7.58
CA PHE A 97 -15.06 16.88 -7.79
C PHE A 97 -14.81 17.63 -6.48
N GLN A 98 -15.63 17.41 -5.45
CA GLN A 98 -15.44 18.04 -4.13
C GLN A 98 -14.15 17.57 -3.45
N ARG A 99 -13.82 16.29 -3.58
CA ARG A 99 -12.55 15.75 -3.08
C ARG A 99 -11.34 16.41 -3.77
N ARG A 100 -11.41 16.63 -5.09
CA ARG A 100 -10.36 17.38 -5.82
C ARG A 100 -10.22 18.83 -5.37
N LYS A 101 -11.28 19.42 -4.82
CA LYS A 101 -11.25 20.75 -4.19
C LYS A 101 -10.74 20.74 -2.74
N GLY A 102 -10.36 19.59 -2.20
CA GLY A 102 -9.82 19.45 -0.85
C GLY A 102 -10.88 19.22 0.22
N MET A 103 -12.15 19.01 -0.13
CA MET A 103 -13.19 18.67 0.83
C MET A 103 -13.05 17.22 1.30
N LEU A 104 -13.15 16.99 2.61
CA LEU A 104 -13.14 15.63 3.16
C LEU A 104 -14.45 14.92 2.84
N LEU A 105 -14.40 13.62 2.55
CA LEU A 105 -15.60 12.83 2.23
C LEU A 105 -16.68 12.92 3.31
N THR A 106 -16.28 12.99 4.58
CA THR A 106 -17.17 13.11 5.73
C THR A 106 -17.91 14.45 5.80
N GLN A 107 -17.42 15.49 5.12
CA GLN A 107 -18.02 16.83 5.09
C GLN A 107 -19.11 16.97 4.02
N ILE A 108 -19.05 16.18 2.94
CA ILE A 108 -20.06 16.22 1.86
C ILE A 108 -21.36 15.61 2.38
N GLY A 109 -22.38 16.42 2.68
CA GLY A 109 -23.67 15.99 3.21
C GLY A 109 -24.72 15.71 2.14
N VAL A 110 -25.91 15.26 2.57
CA VAL A 110 -27.05 14.99 1.67
C VAL A 110 -27.55 16.26 0.98
N ALA A 111 -27.52 17.39 1.69
CA ALA A 111 -27.92 18.69 1.13
C ALA A 111 -27.04 19.09 -0.07
N ASP A 112 -25.76 18.70 -0.06
CA ASP A 112 -24.80 19.00 -1.12
C ASP A 112 -25.05 18.18 -2.40
N ILE A 113 -25.86 17.13 -2.33
CA ILE A 113 -26.15 16.27 -3.48
C ILE A 113 -27.62 16.30 -3.92
N ALA A 114 -28.52 16.88 -3.12
CA ALA A 114 -29.96 16.85 -3.38
C ALA A 114 -30.33 17.41 -4.76
N PHE A 115 -29.63 18.44 -5.23
CA PHE A 115 -29.88 19.05 -6.55
C PHE A 115 -29.52 18.14 -7.74
N LEU A 116 -28.70 17.11 -7.53
CA LEU A 116 -28.29 16.14 -8.57
C LEU A 116 -29.34 15.05 -8.81
N LEU A 117 -30.27 14.91 -7.85
CA LEU A 117 -31.24 13.82 -7.74
C LEU A 117 -32.68 14.27 -8.07
N LEU A 118 -32.79 15.47 -8.66
CA LEU A 118 -34.04 16.05 -9.17
C LEU A 118 -34.32 15.60 -10.61
#